data_AF-J9GB10-F1
#
_entry.id   AF-J9GB10-F1
#
_cell.length_a   1.000
_cell.length_b   1.000
_cell.length_c   1.000
_cell.angle_alpha   90.00
_cell.angle_beta   90.00
_cell.angle_gamma   90.00
#
_symmetry.space_group_name_H-M   'P 1'
#
loop_
_entity.id
_entity.type
_entity.pdbx_description
1 polymer ?
#
loop_
_entity_poly.entity_id
_entity_poly.type
_entity_poly.pdbx_seq_one_letter_code
_entity_poly.pdbx_strand_id
1 'polypeptide(L)'
;GVVERPENIRALRQNGTFVFIDRPVSKLKVGGRRPLSTSMQALCRMEKRRRPFYLAAADLQVANNGELFREAMLRTEEELYAYFGVERPKPESSGPA
;
A
#
# COMPACT_ATOMS: atom_id res chain seq x y z
N GLY A 1 6.39 12.70 8.34
CA GLY A 1 5.38 12.40 7.30
C GLY A 1 4.14 11.80 7.94
N VAL A 2 3.02 11.70 7.22
CA VAL A 2 1.71 11.29 7.78
C VAL A 2 1.83 10.06 8.70
N VAL A 3 2.52 9.01 8.26
CA VAL A 3 2.67 7.74 9.00
C VAL A 3 3.65 7.80 10.19
N GLU A 4 4.50 8.82 10.31
CA GLU A 4 5.44 8.94 11.45
C GLU A 4 4.79 9.61 12.67
N ARG A 5 3.53 10.06 12.56
CA ARG A 5 2.81 10.77 13.63
C ARG A 5 1.57 9.95 14.05
N PRO A 6 1.45 9.56 15.32
CA PRO A 6 0.32 8.78 15.81
C PRO A 6 -1.04 9.46 15.59
N GLU A 7 -1.10 10.79 15.69
CA GLU A 7 -2.34 11.55 15.54
C GLU A 7 -2.96 11.37 14.15
N ASN A 8 -2.11 11.31 13.13
CA ASN A 8 -2.54 11.10 11.75
C ASN A 8 -3.05 9.68 11.53
N ILE A 9 -2.36 8.68 12.08
CA ILE A 9 -2.80 7.28 11.99
C ILE A 9 -4.18 7.14 12.66
N ARG A 10 -4.36 7.75 13.84
CA ARG A 10 -5.63 7.75 14.55
C ARG A 10 -6.74 8.42 13.73
N ALA A 11 -6.50 9.61 13.19
CA ALA A 11 -7.48 10.35 12.41
C ALA A 11 -7.90 9.58 11.15
N LEU A 12 -6.96 8.90 10.51
CA LEU A 12 -7.30 8.13 9.31
C LEU A 12 -8.05 6.83 9.64
N ARG A 13 -7.68 6.13 10.72
CA ARG A 13 -8.37 4.90 11.17
C ARG A 13 -9.84 5.13 11.55
N GLN A 14 -10.23 6.36 11.88
CA GLN A 14 -11.63 6.70 12.14
C GLN A 14 -12.50 6.62 10.89
N ASN A 15 -11.92 6.70 9.69
CA ASN A 15 -12.65 6.90 8.44
C ASN A 15 -12.49 5.75 7.43
N GLY A 16 -11.67 4.74 7.72
CA GLY A 16 -11.45 3.64 6.80
C GLY A 16 -10.36 2.66 7.22
N THR A 17 -10.18 1.64 6.38
CA THR A 17 -9.23 0.54 6.58
C THR A 17 -7.86 0.87 6.00
N PHE A 18 -6.82 0.41 6.69
CA PHE A 18 -5.43 0.66 6.35
C PHE A 18 -4.82 -0.54 5.63
N VAL A 19 -4.50 -0.36 4.35
CA VAL A 19 -3.77 -1.35 3.55
C VAL A 19 -2.31 -0.90 3.38
N PHE A 20 -1.37 -1.73 3.81
CA PHE A 20 0.05 -1.54 3.52
C PHE A 20 0.47 -2.34 2.29
N ILE A 21 0.86 -1.62 1.23
CA ILE A 21 1.42 -2.20 0.01
C ILE A 21 2.93 -2.42 0.20
N ASP A 22 3.32 -3.65 0.51
CA ASP A 22 4.70 -4.02 0.78
C ASP A 22 5.46 -4.29 -0.52
N ARG A 23 6.03 -3.22 -1.09
CA ARG A 23 6.91 -3.28 -2.26
C ARG A 23 8.38 -3.22 -1.83
N PRO A 24 9.24 -4.15 -2.30
CA PRO A 24 10.66 -4.10 -2.02
C PRO A 24 11.29 -2.76 -2.43
N VAL A 25 12.11 -2.19 -1.54
CA VAL A 25 12.76 -0.88 -1.74
C VAL A 25 13.59 -0.84 -3.02
N SER A 26 14.25 -1.95 -3.36
CA SER A 26 15.03 -2.09 -4.60
C SER A 26 14.19 -1.93 -5.88
N LYS A 27 12.87 -2.13 -5.80
CA LYS A 27 11.92 -1.99 -6.91
C LYS A 27 11.22 -0.63 -6.96
N LEU A 28 11.67 0.33 -6.13
CA LEU A 28 11.17 1.70 -6.11
C LEU A 28 12.07 2.62 -6.95
N LYS A 29 11.46 3.54 -7.70
CA LYS A 29 12.17 4.51 -8.53
C LYS A 29 12.73 5.66 -7.68
N VAL A 30 14.01 5.98 -7.89
CA VAL A 30 14.70 7.15 -7.33
C VAL A 30 14.80 8.28 -8.36
N GLY A 31 14.94 9.52 -7.91
CA GLY A 31 15.02 10.69 -8.80
C GLY A 31 13.67 11.12 -9.41
N GLY A 32 13.72 11.90 -10.49
CA GLY A 32 12.51 12.35 -11.20
C GLY A 32 11.67 13.39 -10.44
N ARG A 33 12.26 14.54 -10.10
CA ARG A 33 11.64 15.63 -9.31
C ARG A 33 11.13 15.20 -7.91
N ARG A 34 11.65 14.08 -7.36
CA ARG A 34 11.33 13.58 -6.01
C ARG A 34 12.42 14.02 -5.02
N PRO A 35 12.21 15.09 -4.23
CA PRO A 35 13.27 15.67 -3.40
C PRO A 35 13.68 14.79 -2.21
N LEU A 36 12.83 13.85 -1.80
CA LEU A 36 13.10 12.98 -0.64
C LEU A 36 13.70 11.61 -1.01
N SER A 37 13.47 11.14 -2.24
CA SER A 37 13.98 9.86 -2.76
C SER A 37 14.99 10.08 -3.88
N THR A 38 15.96 10.97 -3.62
CA THR A 38 17.01 11.35 -4.59
C THR A 38 18.03 10.24 -4.80
N SER A 39 18.18 9.32 -3.85
CA SER A 39 19.09 8.17 -3.95
C SER A 39 18.50 6.93 -3.29
N MET A 40 19.02 5.76 -3.67
CA MET A 40 18.62 4.49 -3.06
C MET A 40 18.94 4.45 -1.57
N GLN A 41 20.08 5.05 -1.17
CA GLN A 41 20.47 5.13 0.23
C GLN A 41 19.48 5.99 1.05
N ALA A 42 19.00 7.10 0.50
CA ALA A 42 17.97 7.93 1.13
C ALA A 42 16.67 7.15 1.29
N LEU A 43 16.29 6.36 0.28
CA LEU A 43 15.09 5.54 0.30
C LEU A 43 15.16 4.42 1.33
N CYS A 44 16.30 3.71 1.43
CA CYS A 44 16.51 2.70 2.46
C CYS A 44 16.44 3.29 3.88
N ARG A 45 16.97 4.50 4.11
CA ARG A 45 16.83 5.19 5.41
C ARG A 45 15.36 5.51 5.73
N MET A 46 14.60 5.95 4.73
CA MET A 46 13.17 6.23 4.89
C MET A 46 12.39 4.96 5.19
N GLU A 47 12.65 3.87 4.46
CA GLU A 47 11.95 2.61 4.66
C GLU A 47 12.24 2.03 6.05
N LYS A 48 13.51 1.95 6.48
CA LYS A 48 13.86 1.48 7.83
C LYS A 48 13.14 2.25 8.94
N ARG A 49 13.01 3.58 8.78
CA ARG A 49 12.31 4.42 9.76
C ARG A 49 10.80 4.22 9.73
N ARG A 50 10.21 4.02 8.56
CA ARG A 50 8.75 4.02 8.37
C ARG A 50 8.12 2.63 8.43
N ARG A 51 8.86 1.56 8.12
CA ARG A 51 8.36 0.18 8.10
C ARG A 51 7.67 -0.22 9.41
N PRO A 52 8.23 0.05 10.60
CA PRO A 52 7.55 -0.29 11.85
C PRO A 52 6.19 0.39 11.99
N PHE A 53 6.07 1.66 11.55
CA PHE A 53 4.81 2.39 11.58
C PHE A 53 3.81 1.85 10.56
N TYR A 54 4.24 1.50 9.35
CA TYR A 54 3.37 0.86 8.37
C TYR A 54 2.80 -0.46 8.90
N LEU A 55 3.66 -1.32 9.46
CA LEU A 55 3.25 -2.61 10.02
C LEU A 55 2.30 -2.46 11.21
N ALA A 56 2.53 -1.49 12.09
CA ALA A 56 1.67 -1.25 13.25
C ALA A 56 0.33 -0.58 12.89
N ALA A 57 0.30 0.22 11.82
CA ALA A 57 -0.89 0.93 11.37
C ALA A 57 -1.77 0.12 10.42
N ALA A 58 -1.21 -0.85 9.70
CA ALA A 58 -1.92 -1.64 8.72
C ALA A 58 -2.90 -2.63 9.36
N ASP A 59 -4.11 -2.68 8.82
CA ASP A 59 -5.06 -3.76 9.09
C ASP A 59 -4.81 -4.93 8.13
N LEU A 60 -4.35 -4.63 6.91
CA LEU A 60 -3.99 -5.61 5.86
C LEU A 60 -2.63 -5.29 5.24
N GLN A 61 -1.87 -6.32 4.90
CA GLN A 61 -0.59 -6.20 4.21
C GLN A 61 -0.62 -6.97 2.90
N VAL A 62 -0.44 -6.24 1.79
CA VAL A 62 -0.42 -6.82 0.45
C VAL A 62 0.99 -6.79 -0.10
N ALA A 63 1.53 -7.95 -0.45
CA ALA A 63 2.84 -8.05 -1.08
C ALA A 63 2.80 -7.54 -2.53
N ASN A 64 3.66 -6.57 -2.86
CA ASN A 64 3.83 -6.04 -4.21
C ASN A 64 5.28 -6.24 -4.66
N ASN A 65 5.65 -7.52 -4.81
CA ASN A 65 7.03 -7.95 -5.04
C ASN A 65 7.43 -7.95 -6.53
N GLY A 66 6.59 -7.52 -7.47
CA GLY A 66 6.95 -7.44 -8.90
C GLY A 66 5.95 -8.06 -9.87
N GLU A 67 4.88 -8.68 -9.37
CA GLU A 67 3.66 -8.96 -10.13
C GLU A 67 3.13 -7.67 -10.81
N LEU A 68 2.43 -7.81 -11.94
CA LEU A 68 1.81 -6.67 -12.63
C LEU A 68 0.94 -5.92 -11.61
N PHE A 69 0.93 -4.58 -11.62
CA PHE A 69 0.17 -3.78 -10.65
C PHE A 69 -1.30 -4.26 -10.51
N ARG A 70 -1.86 -4.79 -11.60
CA ARG A 70 -3.18 -5.43 -11.64
C ARG A 70 -3.31 -6.65 -10.71
N GLU A 71 -2.31 -7.51 -10.59
CA GLU A 71 -2.34 -8.70 -9.73
C GLU A 71 -2.27 -8.31 -8.25
N ALA A 72 -1.41 -7.36 -7.88
CA ALA A 72 -1.39 -6.80 -6.53
C ALA A 72 -2.71 -6.09 -6.17
N MET A 73 -3.33 -5.41 -7.14
CA MET A 73 -4.67 -4.84 -6.99
C MET A 73 -5.74 -5.92 -6.75
N LEU A 74 -5.76 -6.99 -7.55
CA LEU A 74 -6.71 -8.09 -7.39
C LEU A 74 -6.58 -8.76 -6.01
N ARG A 75 -5.35 -9.02 -5.55
CA ARG A 75 -5.10 -9.55 -4.20
C ARG A 75 -5.61 -8.60 -3.11
N THR A 76 -5.34 -7.30 -3.26
CA THR A 76 -5.83 -6.27 -2.32
C THR A 76 -7.34 -6.27 -2.25
N GLU A 77 -7.99 -6.32 -3.41
CA GLU A 77 -9.44 -6.35 -3.53
C GLU A 77 -10.03 -7.60 -2.86
N GLU A 78 -9.47 -8.78 -3.15
CA GLU A 78 -9.86 -10.06 -2.51
C GLU A 78 -9.71 -10.01 -0.99
N GLU A 79 -8.58 -9.53 -0.48
CA GLU A 79 -8.34 -9.40 0.96
C GLU A 79 -9.29 -8.40 1.63
N LEU A 80 -9.61 -7.28 0.96
CA LEU A 80 -10.58 -6.31 1.48
C LEU A 80 -11.99 -6.89 1.54
N TYR A 81 -12.46 -7.57 0.48
CA TYR A 81 -13.77 -8.22 0.50
C TYR A 81 -13.85 -9.30 1.58
N ALA A 82 -12.80 -10.11 1.73
CA ALA A 82 -12.71 -11.11 2.80
C ALA A 82 -12.74 -10.45 4.20
N TYR A 83 -12.01 -9.34 4.38
CA TYR A 83 -11.97 -8.60 5.64
C TYR A 83 -13.34 -8.04 6.04
N PHE A 84 -14.09 -7.50 5.08
CA PHE A 84 -15.44 -6.98 5.33
C PHE A 84 -16.53 -8.05 5.32
N GLY A 85 -16.22 -9.30 4.94
CA GLY A 85 -17.19 -10.39 4.80
C GLY A 85 -18.24 -10.13 3.72
N VAL A 86 -17.90 -9.35 2.69
CA VAL A 86 -18.81 -8.97 1.60
C VAL A 86 -18.45 -9.75 0.34
N GLU A 87 -19.45 -10.25 -0.37
CA GLU A 87 -19.24 -10.99 -1.61
C GLU A 87 -18.71 -10.05 -2.71
N ARG A 88 -17.62 -10.45 -3.38
CA ARG A 88 -17.05 -9.65 -4.46
C ARG A 88 -18.07 -9.54 -5.60
N PRO A 89 -18.41 -8.33 -6.09
CA PRO A 89 -19.24 -8.19 -7.28
C PRO A 89 -18.54 -8.88 -8.46
N LYS A 90 -19.28 -9.71 -9.20
CA LYS A 90 -18.76 -10.31 -10.43
C LYS A 90 -18.37 -9.17 -11.37
N PRO A 91 -17.19 -9.23 -12.01
CA PRO A 91 -16.82 -8.20 -12.98
C PRO A 91 -17.93 -8.12 -14.02
N GLU A 92 -18.53 -6.94 -14.19
CA GLU A 92 -19.50 -6.72 -15.26
C GLU A 92 -18.81 -7.13 -16.56
N SER A 93 -19.39 -8.12 -17.25
CA SER A 93 -18.94 -8.48 -18.58
C SER A 93 -19.05 -7.21 -19.41
N SER A 94 -17.91 -6.63 -19.78
CA SER A 94 -17.83 -5.55 -20.75
C SER A 94 -18.68 -5.99 -21.96
N GLY A 95 -19.86 -5.37 -22.10
CA GLY A 95 -20.77 -5.65 -23.20
C GLY A 95 -20.04 -5.42 -24.53
N PRO A 96 -20.41 -6.16 -25.59
CA PRO A 96 -19.75 -6.01 -26.88
C PRO A 96 -19.95 -4.58 -27.41
N ALA A 97 -18.87 -4.02 -27.92
CA ALA A 97 -18.87 -2.82 -28.76
C ALA A 97 -19.61 -3.06 -30.08
#